data_AF-A0A924Q696-F1
#
_entry.id   AF-A0A924Q696-F1
#
_cell.length_a   1.000
_cell.length_b   1.000
_cell.length_c   1.000
_cell.angle_alpha   90.00
_cell.angle_beta   90.00
_cell.angle_gamma   90.00
#
_symmetry.space_group_name_H-M   'P 1'
#
loop_
_entity.id
_entity.type
_entity.pdbx_description
1 polymer ?
#
loop_
_entity_poly.entity_id
_entity_poly.type
_entity_poly.pdbx_seq_one_letter_code
_entity_poly.pdbx_strand_id
1 'polypeptide(L)'
;SFPHRVLRQARFKQPKSFMEAARAGNPVQEEYEISRADMGFEFMLNTLRLTGGFAPNLFGERTGMSINAIDKTLNAAEAKGLLYRDHKIIRPTELGQRFLNDLQQMFLGE
;
A
#
# COMPACT_ATOMS: atom_id res chain seq x y z
N SER A 1 4.86 -4.63 -19.22
CA SER A 1 3.89 -4.73 -18.11
C SER A 1 3.85 -6.19 -17.69
N PHE A 2 4.14 -6.51 -16.42
CA PHE A 2 4.03 -7.88 -15.91
C PHE A 2 2.59 -8.10 -15.44
N PRO A 3 1.72 -8.81 -16.20
CA PRO A 3 0.29 -8.86 -15.88
C PRO A 3 -0.03 -9.61 -14.58
N HIS A 4 0.94 -10.34 -14.05
CA HIS A 4 0.76 -11.30 -12.96
C HIS A 4 1.60 -11.02 -11.72
N ARG A 5 2.41 -9.95 -11.70
CA ARG A 5 3.36 -9.69 -10.61
C ARG A 5 3.42 -8.21 -10.27
N VAL A 6 3.43 -7.93 -8.98
CA VAL A 6 3.70 -6.59 -8.44
C VAL A 6 5.15 -6.59 -7.96
N LEU A 7 5.94 -5.62 -8.43
CA LEU A 7 7.35 -5.48 -8.07
C LEU A 7 7.53 -4.19 -7.28
N ARG A 8 8.33 -4.26 -6.23
CA ARG A 8 8.87 -3.06 -5.58
C ARG A 8 10.33 -2.93 -5.95
N GLN A 9 10.64 -1.76 -6.48
CA GLN A 9 11.97 -1.40 -6.96
C GLN A 9 12.50 -0.24 -6.13
N ALA A 10 13.75 -0.33 -5.70
CA ALA A 10 14.49 0.79 -5.15
C ALA A 10 15.50 1.29 -6.18
N ARG A 11 15.58 2.61 -6.35
CA ARG A 11 16.64 3.26 -7.14
C ARG A 11 17.82 3.56 -6.23
N PHE A 12 18.99 3.77 -6.84
CA PHE A 12 20.19 4.19 -6.11
C PHE A 12 19.92 5.46 -5.30
N LYS A 13 20.20 5.41 -4.00
CA LYS A 13 19.99 6.54 -3.08
C LYS A 13 20.89 7.74 -3.40
N GLN A 14 22.13 7.46 -3.82
CA GLN A 14 23.11 8.49 -4.15
C GLN A 14 22.87 9.03 -5.57
N PRO A 15 22.65 10.34 -5.77
CA PRO A 15 22.31 10.91 -7.07
C PRO A 15 23.34 10.57 -8.17
N LYS A 16 24.64 10.62 -7.85
CA LYS A 16 25.70 10.30 -8.81
C LYS A 16 25.60 8.86 -9.31
N SER A 17 25.48 7.90 -8.40
CA SER A 17 25.32 6.49 -8.74
C SER A 17 24.03 6.22 -9.52
N PHE A 18 22.93 6.89 -9.17
CA PHE A 18 21.71 6.82 -9.96
C PHE A 18 21.91 7.30 -11.40
N MET A 19 22.55 8.46 -11.59
CA MET A 19 22.76 9.03 -12.92
C MET A 19 23.68 8.15 -13.79
N GLU A 20 24.73 7.58 -13.21
CA GLU A 20 25.62 6.64 -13.90
C GLU A 20 24.89 5.36 -14.29
N ALA A 21 24.17 4.75 -13.34
CA ALA A 21 23.43 3.52 -13.57
C ALA A 21 22.25 3.71 -14.54
N ALA A 22 21.55 4.85 -14.47
CA ALA A 22 20.49 5.21 -15.41
C ALA A 22 21.01 5.38 -16.83
N ARG A 23 22.17 6.04 -17.02
CA ARG A 23 22.82 6.15 -18.34
C ARG A 23 23.26 4.79 -18.88
N ALA A 24 23.66 3.88 -18.01
CA ALA A 24 24.00 2.50 -18.36
C ALA A 24 22.77 1.60 -18.60
N GLY A 25 21.54 2.13 -18.45
CA GLY A 25 20.31 1.36 -18.63
C GLY A 25 19.92 0.48 -17.45
N ASN A 26 20.60 0.58 -16.31
CA ASN A 26 20.29 -0.19 -15.09
C ASN A 26 19.99 0.72 -13.88
N PRO A 27 18.90 1.52 -13.90
CA PRO A 27 18.59 2.44 -12.81
C PRO A 27 18.06 1.75 -11.53
N VAL A 28 17.75 0.45 -11.57
CA VAL A 28 17.24 -0.31 -10.41
C VAL A 28 18.43 -0.77 -9.57
N GLN A 29 18.43 -0.46 -8.27
CA GLN A 29 19.40 -1.01 -7.33
C GLN A 29 18.90 -2.32 -6.71
N GLU A 30 17.65 -2.33 -6.26
CA GLU A 30 17.01 -3.50 -5.65
C GLU A 30 15.63 -3.71 -6.29
N GLU A 31 15.26 -4.96 -6.49
CA GLU A 31 13.95 -5.38 -6.96
C GLU A 31 13.48 -6.59 -6.15
N TYR A 32 12.23 -6.56 -5.73
CA TYR A 32 11.59 -7.70 -5.10
C TYR A 32 10.14 -7.84 -5.53
N GLU A 33 9.69 -9.08 -5.65
CA GLU A 33 8.31 -9.41 -5.95
C GLU A 33 7.49 -9.38 -4.66
N ILE A 34 6.35 -8.69 -4.70
CA ILE A 34 5.43 -8.58 -3.58
C ILE A 34 4.63 -9.87 -3.46
N SER A 35 4.67 -10.48 -2.27
CA SER A 35 3.89 -11.67 -2.00
C SER A 35 2.39 -11.36 -1.95
N ARG A 36 1.56 -12.41 -2.08
CA ARG A 36 0.11 -12.26 -1.94
C ARG A 36 -0.30 -11.81 -0.53
N ALA A 37 0.49 -12.11 0.49
CA ALA A 37 0.25 -11.69 1.87
C ALA A 37 0.54 -10.19 2.06
N ASP A 38 1.58 -9.67 1.40
CA ASP A 38 2.00 -8.27 1.51
C ASP A 38 1.18 -7.31 0.63
N MET A 39 0.37 -7.86 -0.28
CA MET A 39 -0.39 -7.08 -1.25
C MET A 39 -1.41 -6.13 -0.58
N GLY A 40 -1.99 -6.55 0.54
CA GLY A 40 -2.87 -5.70 1.34
C GLY A 40 -2.16 -4.44 1.85
N PHE A 41 -0.95 -4.61 2.38
CA PHE A 41 -0.11 -3.51 2.85
C PHE A 41 0.27 -2.56 1.70
N GLU A 42 0.78 -3.09 0.59
CA GLU A 42 1.23 -2.26 -0.55
C GLU A 42 0.10 -1.39 -1.13
N PHE A 43 -1.13 -1.92 -1.14
CA PHE A 43 -2.31 -1.13 -1.51
C PHE A 43 -2.59 -0.02 -0.48
N MET A 44 -2.68 -0.38 0.80
CA MET A 44 -3.03 0.55 1.88
C MET A 44 -1.99 1.63 2.13
N LEU A 45 -0.72 1.34 1.85
CA LEU A 45 0.40 2.29 1.94
C LEU A 45 0.15 3.56 1.12
N ASN A 46 -0.56 3.43 0.00
CA ASN A 46 -0.89 4.55 -0.87
C ASN A 46 -2.32 5.06 -0.66
N THR A 47 -3.31 4.19 -0.57
CA THR A 47 -4.72 4.61 -0.52
C THR A 47 -5.09 5.30 0.79
N LEU A 48 -4.48 4.94 1.92
CA LEU A 48 -4.69 5.61 3.19
C LEU A 48 -4.05 7.01 3.26
N ARG A 49 -3.23 7.41 2.28
CA ARG A 49 -2.75 8.80 2.16
C ARG A 49 -3.76 9.72 1.49
N LEU A 50 -4.77 9.15 0.84
CA LEU A 50 -5.83 9.92 0.19
C LEU A 50 -6.80 10.41 1.26
N THR A 51 -6.88 11.72 1.47
CA THR A 51 -7.80 12.34 2.45
C THR A 51 -9.26 12.02 2.15
N GLY A 52 -9.62 11.93 0.85
CA GLY A 52 -10.93 11.50 0.37
C GLY A 52 -11.17 9.99 0.46
N GLY A 53 -10.18 9.18 0.85
CA GLY A 53 -10.29 7.73 0.89
C GLY A 53 -10.40 7.07 -0.48
N PHE A 54 -10.94 5.85 -0.49
CA PHE A 54 -11.11 5.02 -1.68
C PHE A 54 -12.38 4.17 -1.59
N ALA A 55 -12.90 3.76 -2.75
CA ALA A 55 -14.03 2.84 -2.80
C ALA A 55 -13.59 1.40 -2.46
N PRO A 56 -14.37 0.64 -1.65
CA PRO A 56 -14.02 -0.74 -1.30
C PRO A 56 -13.67 -1.64 -2.50
N ASN A 57 -14.42 -1.51 -3.61
CA ASN A 57 -14.20 -2.30 -4.82
C ASN A 57 -12.84 -2.06 -5.49
N LEU A 58 -12.24 -0.87 -5.30
CA LEU A 58 -10.94 -0.54 -5.86
C LEU A 58 -9.85 -1.50 -5.38
N PHE A 59 -9.99 -2.04 -4.16
CA PHE A 59 -9.06 -3.04 -3.64
C PHE A 59 -8.99 -4.26 -4.55
N GLY A 60 -10.16 -4.85 -4.87
CA GLY A 60 -10.24 -6.03 -5.74
C GLY A 60 -9.81 -5.73 -7.17
N GLU A 61 -10.19 -4.58 -7.71
CA GLU A 61 -9.79 -4.16 -9.06
C GLU A 61 -8.27 -4.01 -9.23
N ARG A 62 -7.56 -3.59 -8.17
CA ARG A 62 -6.11 -3.33 -8.23
C ARG A 62 -5.24 -4.49 -7.76
N THR A 63 -5.74 -5.32 -6.85
CA THR A 63 -4.97 -6.43 -6.26
C THR A 63 -5.39 -7.80 -6.79
N GLY A 64 -6.59 -7.92 -7.36
CA GLY A 64 -7.20 -9.22 -7.67
C GLY A 64 -7.58 -10.02 -6.43
N MET A 65 -7.61 -9.40 -5.24
CA MET A 65 -7.98 -10.02 -3.97
C MET A 65 -9.32 -9.47 -3.46
N SER A 66 -10.11 -10.32 -2.81
CA SER A 66 -11.31 -9.85 -2.10
C SER A 66 -10.91 -8.97 -0.93
N ILE A 67 -11.67 -7.90 -0.68
CA ILE A 67 -11.45 -7.02 0.49
C ILE A 67 -11.57 -7.78 1.82
N ASN A 68 -12.29 -8.91 1.82
CA ASN A 68 -12.40 -9.78 2.99
C ASN A 68 -11.05 -10.33 3.46
N ALA A 69 -10.03 -10.38 2.59
CA ALA A 69 -8.68 -10.79 2.96
C ALA A 69 -8.05 -9.88 4.03
N ILE A 70 -8.52 -8.64 4.14
CA ILE A 70 -8.03 -7.64 5.10
C ILE A 70 -9.10 -7.19 6.09
N ASP A 71 -10.26 -7.85 6.14
CA ASP A 71 -11.38 -7.44 7.00
C ASP A 71 -11.02 -7.42 8.48
N LYS A 72 -10.22 -8.39 8.95
CA LYS A 72 -9.75 -8.44 10.34
C LYS A 72 -9.00 -7.16 10.71
N THR A 73 -8.12 -6.68 9.82
CA THR A 73 -7.35 -5.46 10.03
C THR A 73 -8.22 -4.22 9.92
N LEU A 74 -9.13 -4.17 8.94
CA LEU A 74 -10.10 -3.07 8.79
C LEU A 74 -10.96 -2.91 10.05
N ASN A 75 -11.51 -4.02 10.56
CA ASN A 75 -12.31 -4.03 11.79
C ASN A 75 -11.49 -3.52 12.99
N ALA A 76 -10.24 -3.95 13.12
CA ALA A 76 -9.37 -3.51 14.22
C ALA A 76 -9.05 -2.01 14.13
N ALA A 77 -8.79 -1.48 12.94
CA ALA A 77 -8.51 -0.07 12.74
C ALA A 77 -9.75 0.82 12.94
N GLU A 78 -10.92 0.34 12.54
CA GLU A 78 -12.22 0.97 12.80
C GLU A 78 -12.52 1.00 14.30
N ALA A 79 -12.33 -0.12 15.02
CA ALA A 79 -12.50 -0.19 16.46
C ALA A 79 -11.55 0.75 17.23
N LYS A 80 -10.36 1.01 16.70
CA LYS A 80 -9.41 2.02 17.23
C LYS A 80 -9.75 3.46 16.84
N GLY A 81 -10.82 3.68 16.06
CA GLY A 81 -11.21 4.99 15.56
C GLY A 81 -10.25 5.59 14.52
N LEU A 82 -9.34 4.78 13.96
CA LEU A 82 -8.35 5.21 12.96
C LEU A 82 -8.95 5.23 11.54
N LEU A 83 -9.94 4.37 11.30
CA LEU A 83 -10.61 4.26 10.01
C LEU A 83 -12.09 4.56 10.15
N TYR A 84 -12.63 5.25 9.14
CA TYR A 84 -14.04 5.29 8.84
C TYR A 84 -14.30 4.41 7.61
N ARG A 85 -15.33 3.58 7.67
CA ARG A 85 -15.73 2.70 6.57
C ARG A 85 -17.24 2.63 6.43
N ASP A 86 -17.71 2.70 5.19
CA ASP A 86 -19.03 2.26 4.79
C ASP A 86 -18.95 1.45 3.47
N HIS A 87 -20.10 1.20 2.84
CA HIS A 87 -20.19 0.43 1.59
C HIS A 87 -19.65 1.19 0.36
N LYS A 88 -19.44 2.50 0.44
CA LYS A 88 -18.95 3.36 -0.64
C LYS A 88 -17.52 3.81 -0.45
N ILE A 89 -17.07 4.00 0.79
CA ILE A 89 -15.80 4.64 1.07
C ILE A 89 -15.11 4.05 2.32
N ILE A 90 -13.79 3.91 2.20
CA ILE A 90 -12.88 3.65 3.31
C ILE A 90 -11.89 4.81 3.34
N ARG A 91 -11.77 5.48 4.49
CA ARG A 91 -10.83 6.60 4.65
C ARG A 91 -10.28 6.67 6.07
N PRO A 92 -9.05 7.16 6.25
CA PRO A 92 -8.56 7.49 7.58
C PRO A 92 -9.43 8.60 8.20
N THR A 93 -9.71 8.47 9.49
CA THR A 93 -10.25 9.57 10.30
C THR A 93 -9.18 10.63 10.53
N GLU A 94 -9.52 11.77 11.13
CA GLU A 94 -8.50 12.75 11.54
C GLU A 94 -7.47 12.13 12.50
N LEU A 95 -7.90 11.24 13.40
CA LEU A 95 -7.01 10.48 14.27
C LEU A 95 -6.13 9.54 13.44
N GLY A 96 -6.71 8.80 12.50
CA GLY A 96 -5.98 7.93 11.58
C GLY A 96 -4.93 8.66 10.76
N GLN A 97 -5.17 9.91 10.35
CA GLN A 97 -4.18 10.72 9.64
C GLN A 97 -3.03 11.16 10.54
N ARG A 98 -3.31 11.50 11.80
CA ARG A 98 -2.27 11.84 12.79
C ARG A 98 -1.38 10.63 13.10
N PHE A 99 -1.95 9.44 13.10
CA PHE A 99 -1.27 8.16 13.34
C PHE A 99 -1.18 7.31 12.07
N LEU A 100 -0.89 7.95 10.92
CA LEU A 100 -0.95 7.29 9.62
C LEU A 100 0.03 6.11 9.51
N ASN A 101 1.24 6.27 10.05
CA ASN A 101 2.23 5.20 10.04
C ASN A 101 1.73 3.98 10.85
N ASP A 102 1.17 4.20 12.04
CA ASP A 102 0.63 3.13 12.87
C ASP A 102 -0.54 2.44 12.18
N LEU A 103 -1.45 3.21 11.57
CA LEU A 103 -2.56 2.68 10.78
C LEU A 103 -2.07 1.84 9.60
N GLN A 104 -1.07 2.30 8.85
CA GLN A 104 -0.50 1.56 7.73
C GLN A 104 0.21 0.27 8.19
N GLN A 105 0.94 0.33 9.30
CA GLN A 105 1.62 -0.83 9.88
C GLN A 105 0.67 -1.94 10.31
N MET A 106 -0.59 -1.64 10.64
CA MET A 106 -1.59 -2.68 10.94
C MET A 106 -1.85 -3.65 9.77
N PHE A 107 -1.52 -3.25 8.54
CA PHE A 107 -1.67 -4.09 7.34
C PHE A 107 -0.43 -4.88 6.98
N LEU A 108 0.70 -4.70 7.69
CA LEU A 108 1.84 -5.60 7.58
C LEU A 108 1.42 -6.97 8.10
N GLY A 109 1.68 -8.02 7.32
CA GLY A 109 1.57 -9.39 7.82
C GLY A 109 2.52 -9.63 8.99
N GLU A 110 2.25 -10.66 9.79
CA GLU A 110 3.29 -11.27 10.62
C GLU A 110 4.29 -12.04 9.74
#